data_AF-A0AAU2CHZ9-F1
#
_entry.id   AF-A0AAU2CHZ9-F1
#
_cell.length_a   1.000
_cell.length_b   1.000
_cell.length_c   1.000
_cell.angle_alpha   90.00
_cell.angle_beta   90.00
_cell.angle_gamma   90.00
#
_symmetry.space_group_name_H-M   'P 1'
#
loop_
_entity.id
_entity.type
_entity.pdbx_description
1 polymer ?
#
loop_
_entity_poly.entity_id
_entity_poly.type
_entity_poly.pdbx_seq_one_letter_code
_entity_poly.pdbx_strand_id
1 'polypeptide(L)'
;MYATRRLATVAVGAALLLGSVSGPAASHSGDSGSNGTGKGNSGKRVLVFSKTAGFRHDSIPDGVAAVRELGATGGFGVDATEDAGAFTPGNLRRYQAVVFLSTTGDVLDSAQQAAFEGYIRHGGGYVGVHAAADTEYDWEFYGGLAGAWFQSHPAIQPATVDVEDRAHPATSGLARTWNRTDEWYNYRSNPRERVHVLASLDEQSYTGGTMNGDHPIAWCQNYQGGRAFYTGGGHTKESYADPAFRRHLLGGILYAVADVQADCRPENGYRPLFDGTSLDGWQQAGPGSFTLSDDGTLTSTGGMGMLWYAGRSFGAYSVKLDWRTTAAGPGDPGDDNSGVFVGFPPSDDPWSAVNNGYEIQIDATDVPEKTTGSVYGFRSADLKKRDRALNPPGEWNTYEIRVEGERLRVWLNGVKINDFTNTDPARSLRDGHLGLQNHGADDQVSFRDVRIRELPGQGQ
;
A
#
# COMPACT_ATOMS: atom_id res chain seq x y z
N MET A 1 21.21 44.51 77.19
CA MET A 1 19.82 44.99 77.43
C MET A 1 18.83 43.92 76.96
N TYR A 2 17.57 44.01 77.37
CA TYR A 2 16.41 43.11 77.09
C TYR A 2 16.54 42.18 75.84
N ALA A 3 16.53 40.84 75.97
CA ALA A 3 15.44 39.88 76.27
C ALA A 3 14.75 39.35 74.96
N THR A 4 14.18 38.12 74.84
CA THR A 4 13.67 37.15 75.85
C THR A 4 13.82 35.65 75.40
N ARG A 5 13.33 34.71 76.23
CA ARG A 5 13.58 33.25 76.33
C ARG A 5 12.92 32.29 75.28
N ARG A 6 13.68 31.23 74.93
CA ARG A 6 13.43 29.74 74.95
C ARG A 6 12.08 29.08 74.54
N LEU A 7 12.23 27.82 74.04
CA LEU A 7 11.26 26.68 73.90
C LEU A 7 10.22 26.82 72.76
N ALA A 8 9.79 25.80 72.00
CA ALA A 8 10.16 24.36 71.81
C ALA A 8 9.74 23.95 70.34
N THR A 9 9.60 22.72 69.80
CA THR A 9 9.47 21.31 70.28
C THR A 9 9.95 20.31 69.18
N VAL A 10 9.77 18.99 69.35
CA VAL A 10 10.19 17.87 68.46
C VAL A 10 9.11 17.47 67.41
N ALA A 11 9.54 17.09 66.20
CA ALA A 11 8.92 16.04 65.35
C ALA A 11 9.91 15.53 64.28
N VAL A 12 9.73 14.30 63.76
CA VAL A 12 10.62 13.65 62.77
C VAL A 12 9.80 13.17 61.56
N GLY A 13 10.36 13.31 60.35
CA GLY A 13 9.87 12.67 59.12
C GLY A 13 11.04 12.35 58.20
N ALA A 14 11.13 11.10 57.73
CA ALA A 14 12.28 10.61 56.95
C ALA A 14 11.96 10.53 55.45
N ALA A 15 12.97 10.77 54.62
CA ALA A 15 12.99 10.44 53.19
C ALA A 15 14.29 9.68 52.89
N LEU A 16 14.20 8.49 52.31
CA LEU A 16 15.38 7.73 51.90
C LEU A 16 15.93 8.26 50.58
N LEU A 17 17.20 8.63 50.57
CA LEU A 17 18.02 8.75 49.37
C LEU A 17 19.16 7.74 49.49
N LEU A 18 19.14 6.71 48.65
CA LEU A 18 20.23 5.76 48.48
C LEU A 18 20.61 5.74 47.00
N GLY A 19 21.82 6.21 46.71
CA GLY A 19 22.43 6.15 45.39
C GLY A 19 23.68 5.27 45.40
N SER A 20 23.93 4.64 44.26
CA SER A 20 25.15 3.91 43.91
C SER A 20 25.20 3.89 42.38
N VAL A 21 25.84 4.84 41.71
CA VAL A 21 27.31 5.00 41.59
C VAL A 21 27.94 3.69 41.12
N SER A 22 28.35 3.69 39.84
CA SER A 22 28.72 2.50 39.08
C SER A 22 30.16 2.02 39.35
N GLY A 23 30.38 0.71 39.17
CA GLY A 23 31.71 0.10 39.03
C GLY A 23 31.68 -0.99 37.96
N PRO A 24 32.73 -1.16 37.13
CA PRO A 24 32.71 -2.09 36.01
C PRO A 24 32.93 -3.55 36.46
N ALA A 25 32.24 -4.48 35.82
CA ALA A 25 32.42 -5.93 35.98
C ALA A 25 32.90 -6.57 34.67
N ALA A 26 33.82 -7.53 34.77
CA ALA A 26 34.56 -8.05 33.62
C ALA A 26 33.76 -8.99 32.71
N SER A 27 34.08 -8.96 31.43
CA SER A 27 33.60 -9.90 30.42
C SER A 27 33.89 -11.36 30.82
N HIS A 28 32.92 -12.24 30.57
CA HIS A 28 33.10 -13.69 30.62
C HIS A 28 32.75 -14.27 29.25
N SER A 29 33.75 -14.86 28.59
CA SER A 29 33.58 -15.57 27.33
C SER A 29 32.98 -16.96 27.58
N GLY A 30 31.68 -17.12 27.38
CA GLY A 30 31.01 -18.42 27.31
C GLY A 30 30.78 -18.81 25.85
N ASP A 31 31.43 -19.89 25.39
CA ASP A 31 31.10 -20.51 24.11
C ASP A 31 29.81 -21.33 24.24
N SER A 32 28.81 -21.02 23.42
CA SER A 32 27.57 -21.80 23.33
C SER A 32 26.93 -21.72 21.95
N GLY A 33 27.53 -22.42 20.98
CA GLY A 33 26.81 -22.99 19.83
C GLY A 33 26.09 -22.01 18.90
N SER A 34 26.77 -21.61 17.82
CA SER A 34 26.15 -20.91 16.70
C SER A 34 25.11 -21.82 16.00
N ASN A 35 23.84 -21.69 16.41
CA ASN A 35 22.71 -22.26 15.71
C ASN A 35 22.08 -21.19 14.82
N GLY A 36 22.61 -21.05 13.60
CA GLY A 36 22.25 -19.96 12.68
C GLY A 36 20.77 -19.98 12.30
N THR A 37 19.99 -19.08 12.89
CA THR A 37 18.57 -18.89 12.56
C THR A 37 18.41 -18.21 11.19
N GLY A 38 18.54 -18.98 10.12
CA GLY A 38 17.93 -18.61 8.84
C GLY A 38 16.44 -18.33 9.06
N LYS A 39 15.89 -17.30 8.39
CA LYS A 39 14.49 -16.89 8.56
C LYS A 39 13.57 -18.10 8.39
N GLY A 40 12.98 -18.58 9.49
CA GLY A 40 12.12 -19.75 9.48
C GLY A 40 10.93 -19.51 8.55
N ASN A 41 10.63 -20.47 7.68
CA ASN A 41 9.47 -20.41 6.80
C ASN A 41 8.23 -20.12 7.66
N SER A 42 7.51 -19.05 7.33
CA SER A 42 6.57 -18.34 8.21
C SER A 42 5.26 -19.08 8.49
N GLY A 43 5.21 -20.39 8.23
CA GLY A 43 4.01 -21.22 8.16
C GLY A 43 3.19 -20.99 6.90
N LYS A 44 3.46 -19.92 6.14
CA LYS A 44 2.69 -19.51 4.95
C LYS A 44 2.99 -20.42 3.77
N ARG A 45 1.93 -20.74 3.02
CA ARG A 45 2.01 -21.60 1.83
C ARG A 45 1.10 -21.07 0.72
N VAL A 46 1.55 -21.25 -0.50
CA VAL A 46 0.83 -20.94 -1.73
C VAL A 46 0.60 -22.23 -2.52
N LEU A 47 -0.58 -22.37 -3.10
CA LEU A 47 -0.89 -23.45 -4.05
C LEU A 47 -0.87 -22.87 -5.46
N VAL A 48 0.04 -23.34 -6.32
CA VAL A 48 0.00 -23.06 -7.75
C VAL A 48 -0.88 -24.12 -8.42
N PHE A 49 -1.93 -23.66 -9.10
CA PHE A 49 -2.83 -24.48 -9.88
C PHE A 49 -2.70 -24.09 -11.36
N SER A 50 -2.43 -25.07 -12.22
CA SER A 50 -2.15 -24.83 -13.64
C SER A 50 -2.84 -25.84 -14.57
N LYS A 51 -3.99 -26.37 -14.15
CA LYS A 51 -4.83 -27.24 -14.98
C LYS A 51 -5.40 -26.47 -16.17
N THR A 52 -5.45 -27.10 -17.33
CA THR A 52 -6.03 -26.55 -18.56
C THR A 52 -7.00 -27.55 -19.18
N ALA A 53 -8.21 -27.11 -19.49
CA ALA A 53 -9.14 -27.77 -20.41
C ALA A 53 -9.19 -27.08 -21.78
N GLY A 54 -8.64 -25.86 -21.91
CA GLY A 54 -8.46 -25.12 -23.15
C GLY A 54 -7.01 -25.18 -23.67
N PHE A 55 -6.49 -24.05 -24.14
CA PHE A 55 -5.11 -23.94 -24.64
C PHE A 55 -4.07 -24.16 -23.51
N ARG A 56 -2.97 -24.86 -23.82
CA ARG A 56 -1.91 -25.20 -22.85
C ARG A 56 -0.70 -24.29 -23.08
N HIS A 57 -0.50 -23.32 -22.18
CA HIS A 57 0.61 -22.38 -22.27
C HIS A 57 1.95 -23.06 -22.01
N ASP A 58 2.88 -22.89 -22.94
CA ASP A 58 4.19 -23.55 -22.96
C ASP A 58 5.11 -23.10 -21.80
N SER A 59 4.80 -21.95 -21.19
CA SER A 59 5.54 -21.27 -20.12
C SER A 59 5.13 -21.62 -18.69
N ILE A 60 4.08 -22.43 -18.50
CA ILE A 60 3.64 -22.88 -17.17
C ILE A 60 4.78 -23.55 -16.36
N PRO A 61 5.67 -24.39 -16.94
CA PRO A 61 6.82 -24.94 -16.19
C PRO A 61 7.74 -23.85 -15.64
N ASP A 62 8.04 -22.83 -16.46
CA ASP A 62 8.87 -21.68 -16.09
C ASP A 62 8.19 -20.83 -15.00
N GLY A 63 6.86 -20.64 -15.10
CA GLY A 63 6.07 -19.97 -14.07
C GLY A 63 5.99 -20.73 -12.74
N VAL A 64 5.86 -22.05 -12.76
CA VAL A 64 5.91 -22.89 -11.55
C VAL A 64 7.31 -22.81 -10.90
N ALA A 65 8.38 -22.80 -11.70
CA ALA A 65 9.74 -22.60 -11.20
C ALA A 65 9.92 -21.21 -10.58
N ALA A 66 9.54 -20.14 -11.29
CA ALA A 66 9.63 -18.78 -10.81
C ALA A 66 8.84 -18.56 -9.50
N VAL A 67 7.60 -19.05 -9.39
CA VAL A 67 6.82 -18.90 -8.14
C VAL A 67 7.48 -19.65 -6.97
N ARG A 68 8.11 -20.81 -7.20
CA ARG A 68 8.88 -21.54 -6.16
C ARG A 68 10.12 -20.76 -5.71
N GLU A 69 10.85 -20.15 -6.64
CA GLU A 69 12.01 -19.30 -6.34
C GLU A 69 11.59 -18.03 -5.59
N LEU A 70 10.48 -17.41 -5.99
CA LEU A 70 9.88 -16.25 -5.33
C LEU A 70 9.32 -16.60 -3.94
N GLY A 71 8.91 -17.85 -3.69
CA GLY A 71 8.56 -18.32 -2.34
C GLY A 71 9.76 -18.35 -1.39
N ALA A 72 10.95 -18.71 -1.89
CA ALA A 72 12.17 -18.70 -1.09
C ALA A 72 12.61 -17.28 -0.69
N THR A 73 12.40 -16.27 -1.54
CA THR A 73 12.70 -14.86 -1.22
C THR A 73 11.58 -14.17 -0.44
N GLY A 74 10.31 -14.49 -0.74
CA GLY A 74 9.12 -13.95 -0.08
C GLY A 74 8.74 -14.62 1.24
N GLY A 75 9.40 -15.72 1.63
CA GLY A 75 9.21 -16.37 2.94
C GLY A 75 7.98 -17.27 3.05
N PHE A 76 7.51 -17.85 1.93
CA PHE A 76 6.38 -18.77 1.84
C PHE A 76 6.72 -20.08 1.10
N GLY A 77 6.15 -21.20 1.54
CA GLY A 77 6.25 -22.48 0.83
C GLY A 77 5.34 -22.54 -0.40
N VAL A 78 5.69 -23.36 -1.40
CA VAL A 78 4.91 -23.51 -2.63
C VAL A 78 4.66 -24.98 -2.95
N ASP A 79 3.39 -25.39 -2.99
CA ASP A 79 2.96 -26.62 -3.68
C ASP A 79 2.48 -26.24 -5.10
N ALA A 80 2.59 -27.17 -6.05
CA ALA A 80 2.07 -26.98 -7.42
C ALA A 80 1.32 -28.23 -7.89
N THR A 81 0.19 -28.06 -8.58
CA THR A 81 -0.66 -29.17 -9.05
C THR A 81 -1.46 -28.81 -10.30
N GLU A 82 -1.78 -29.84 -11.09
CA GLU A 82 -2.80 -29.80 -12.15
C GLU A 82 -4.03 -30.66 -11.78
N ASP A 83 -4.00 -31.34 -10.63
CA ASP A 83 -5.14 -32.08 -10.09
C ASP A 83 -6.13 -31.16 -9.36
N ALA A 84 -7.34 -31.07 -9.90
CA ALA A 84 -8.45 -30.32 -9.32
C ALA A 84 -9.01 -30.97 -8.03
N GLY A 85 -8.70 -32.24 -7.76
CA GLY A 85 -8.95 -32.89 -6.46
C GLY A 85 -8.28 -32.21 -5.27
N ALA A 86 -7.32 -31.29 -5.52
CA ALA A 86 -6.78 -30.39 -4.51
C ALA A 86 -7.82 -29.38 -3.96
N PHE A 87 -8.91 -29.08 -4.68
CA PHE A 87 -9.92 -28.09 -4.30
C PHE A 87 -10.95 -28.67 -3.33
N THR A 88 -10.49 -29.06 -2.14
CA THR A 88 -11.35 -29.45 -1.02
C THR A 88 -11.25 -28.44 0.13
N PRO A 89 -12.31 -28.23 0.94
CA PRO A 89 -12.27 -27.30 2.07
C PRO A 89 -11.23 -27.65 3.14
N GLY A 90 -10.80 -28.91 3.21
CA GLY A 90 -9.72 -29.36 4.10
C GLY A 90 -8.32 -29.01 3.56
N ASN A 91 -8.09 -29.19 2.26
CA ASN A 91 -6.80 -28.89 1.65
C ASN A 91 -6.58 -27.37 1.46
N LEU A 92 -7.59 -26.64 0.96
CA LEU A 92 -7.47 -25.20 0.69
C LEU A 92 -7.13 -24.36 1.94
N ARG A 93 -7.57 -24.80 3.13
CA ARG A 93 -7.22 -24.17 4.42
C ARG A 93 -5.73 -24.26 4.80
N ARG A 94 -4.91 -24.98 4.05
CA ARG A 94 -3.44 -25.08 4.24
C ARG A 94 -2.66 -23.92 3.58
N TYR A 95 -3.33 -23.07 2.80
CA TYR A 95 -2.70 -22.04 1.97
C TYR A 95 -3.29 -20.65 2.25
N GLN A 96 -2.50 -19.60 2.06
CA GLN A 96 -2.91 -18.20 2.19
C GLN A 96 -3.26 -17.58 0.84
N ALA A 97 -2.73 -18.11 -0.26
CA ALA A 97 -3.10 -17.77 -1.63
C ALA A 97 -3.15 -19.02 -2.53
N VAL A 98 -4.02 -18.99 -3.54
CA VAL A 98 -3.99 -19.91 -4.68
C VAL A 98 -3.66 -19.09 -5.93
N VAL A 99 -2.62 -19.52 -6.67
CA VAL A 99 -2.23 -18.94 -7.95
C VAL A 99 -2.86 -19.76 -9.07
N PHE A 100 -3.73 -19.15 -9.86
CA PHE A 100 -4.21 -19.70 -11.13
C PHE A 100 -3.19 -19.29 -12.19
N LEU A 101 -2.27 -20.19 -12.52
CA LEU A 101 -1.14 -19.94 -13.41
C LEU A 101 -1.48 -20.42 -14.81
N SER A 102 -1.95 -19.50 -15.66
CA SER A 102 -2.32 -19.74 -17.06
C SER A 102 -3.24 -20.95 -17.27
N THR A 103 -4.15 -21.19 -16.32
CA THR A 103 -5.29 -22.12 -16.45
C THR A 103 -6.16 -21.74 -17.64
N THR A 104 -6.93 -22.67 -18.20
CA THR A 104 -7.85 -22.37 -19.33
C THR A 104 -9.07 -23.30 -19.31
N GLY A 105 -10.22 -22.80 -19.76
CA GLY A 105 -11.48 -23.54 -19.86
C GLY A 105 -12.18 -23.83 -18.53
N ASP A 106 -13.06 -24.84 -18.54
CA ASP A 106 -13.74 -25.40 -17.36
C ASP A 106 -12.81 -26.41 -16.67
N VAL A 107 -12.41 -26.11 -15.42
CA VAL A 107 -11.34 -26.83 -14.71
C VAL A 107 -11.73 -27.30 -13.31
N LEU A 108 -12.80 -26.77 -12.68
CA LEU A 108 -13.32 -27.17 -11.38
C LEU A 108 -14.77 -27.66 -11.45
N ASP A 109 -15.05 -28.85 -10.90
CA ASP A 109 -16.45 -29.28 -10.74
C ASP A 109 -17.22 -28.44 -9.71
N SER A 110 -18.55 -28.54 -9.67
CA SER A 110 -19.40 -27.73 -8.78
C SER A 110 -19.11 -27.89 -7.27
N ALA A 111 -18.51 -28.99 -6.83
CA ALA A 111 -18.08 -29.17 -5.44
C ALA A 111 -16.72 -28.49 -5.19
N GLN A 112 -15.82 -28.53 -6.18
CA GLN A 112 -14.52 -27.84 -6.17
C GLN A 112 -14.69 -26.31 -6.27
N GLN A 113 -15.61 -25.84 -7.12
CA GLN A 113 -16.07 -24.45 -7.19
C GLN A 113 -16.58 -23.99 -5.82
N ALA A 114 -17.56 -24.68 -5.24
CA ALA A 114 -18.12 -24.35 -3.92
C ALA A 114 -17.07 -24.37 -2.79
N ALA A 115 -16.09 -25.27 -2.85
CA ALA A 115 -14.95 -25.29 -1.93
C ALA A 115 -14.06 -24.04 -2.07
N PHE A 116 -13.85 -23.56 -3.30
CA PHE A 116 -13.08 -22.35 -3.57
C PHE A 116 -13.82 -21.07 -3.17
N GLU A 117 -15.14 -20.97 -3.45
CA GLU A 117 -15.94 -19.84 -2.93
C GLU A 117 -15.88 -19.78 -1.40
N GLY A 118 -15.97 -20.94 -0.75
CA GLY A 118 -15.81 -21.07 0.70
C GLY A 118 -14.44 -20.59 1.18
N TYR A 119 -13.36 -20.95 0.49
CA TYR A 119 -11.99 -20.52 0.79
C TYR A 119 -11.81 -18.99 0.67
N ILE A 120 -12.26 -18.39 -0.44
CA ILE A 120 -12.19 -16.93 -0.67
C ILE A 120 -13.01 -16.18 0.38
N ARG A 121 -14.25 -16.61 0.67
CA ARG A 121 -15.12 -15.99 1.70
C ARG A 121 -14.59 -16.08 3.13
N HIS A 122 -13.62 -16.96 3.40
CA HIS A 122 -12.90 -17.04 4.67
C HIS A 122 -11.58 -16.24 4.68
N GLY A 123 -11.35 -15.37 3.70
CA GLY A 123 -10.16 -14.51 3.62
C GLY A 123 -9.00 -15.07 2.81
N GLY A 124 -9.22 -16.15 2.04
CA GLY A 124 -8.23 -16.71 1.12
C GLY A 124 -7.80 -15.72 0.03
N GLY A 125 -6.53 -15.81 -0.38
CA GLY A 125 -5.97 -15.06 -1.51
C GLY A 125 -6.16 -15.75 -2.85
N TYR A 126 -6.32 -14.97 -3.91
CA TYR A 126 -6.29 -15.39 -5.32
C TYR A 126 -5.25 -14.55 -6.09
N VAL A 127 -4.51 -15.22 -6.96
CA VAL A 127 -3.55 -14.61 -7.90
C VAL A 127 -3.84 -15.20 -9.28
N GLY A 128 -4.43 -14.42 -10.18
CA GLY A 128 -4.58 -14.81 -11.58
C GLY A 128 -3.38 -14.36 -12.41
N VAL A 129 -2.83 -15.26 -13.22
CA VAL A 129 -1.74 -14.95 -14.16
C VAL A 129 -2.17 -15.32 -15.57
N HIS A 130 -2.04 -14.35 -16.49
CA HIS A 130 -2.33 -14.44 -17.91
C HIS A 130 -3.68 -15.14 -18.20
N ALA A 131 -3.64 -16.39 -18.67
CA ALA A 131 -4.83 -17.12 -19.10
C ALA A 131 -5.81 -17.50 -17.98
N ALA A 132 -5.52 -17.16 -16.72
CA ALA A 132 -6.53 -17.16 -15.66
C ALA A 132 -7.82 -16.39 -16.02
N ALA A 133 -7.79 -15.44 -16.96
CA ALA A 133 -8.99 -14.80 -17.52
C ALA A 133 -9.75 -15.63 -18.58
N ASP A 134 -9.13 -16.67 -19.17
CA ASP A 134 -9.73 -17.67 -20.07
C ASP A 134 -10.26 -18.90 -19.30
N THR A 135 -10.66 -18.72 -18.04
CA THR A 135 -11.02 -19.81 -17.12
C THR A 135 -12.46 -19.63 -16.60
N GLU A 136 -13.21 -20.74 -16.46
CA GLU A 136 -14.52 -20.82 -15.77
C GLU A 136 -15.60 -19.82 -16.27
N TYR A 137 -15.88 -19.79 -17.58
CA TYR A 137 -16.79 -18.79 -18.18
C TYR A 137 -18.25 -18.82 -17.73
N ASP A 138 -18.76 -19.97 -17.28
CA ASP A 138 -20.15 -20.12 -16.83
C ASP A 138 -20.32 -19.93 -15.31
N TRP A 139 -19.24 -19.62 -14.58
CA TRP A 139 -19.23 -19.43 -13.12
C TRP A 139 -19.03 -17.95 -12.77
N GLU A 140 -20.14 -17.23 -12.57
CA GLU A 140 -20.18 -15.78 -12.31
C GLU A 140 -19.26 -15.35 -11.15
N PHE A 141 -19.13 -16.17 -10.09
CA PHE A 141 -18.23 -15.90 -8.97
C PHE A 141 -16.77 -15.78 -9.43
N TYR A 142 -16.32 -16.63 -10.36
CA TYR A 142 -14.95 -16.59 -10.86
C TYR A 142 -14.73 -15.41 -11.80
N GLY A 143 -15.67 -15.11 -12.70
CA GLY A 143 -15.62 -13.89 -13.52
C GLY A 143 -15.57 -12.61 -12.66
N GLY A 144 -16.29 -12.62 -11.53
CA GLY A 144 -16.20 -11.58 -10.51
C GLY A 144 -14.84 -11.53 -9.80
N LEU A 145 -14.28 -12.67 -9.39
CA LEU A 145 -13.00 -12.79 -8.67
C LEU A 145 -11.79 -12.41 -9.53
N ALA A 146 -11.74 -12.92 -10.76
CA ALA A 146 -10.75 -12.53 -11.77
C ALA A 146 -10.92 -11.07 -12.19
N GLY A 147 -12.14 -10.53 -12.12
CA GLY A 147 -12.49 -9.14 -12.43
C GLY A 147 -12.96 -8.95 -13.87
N ALA A 148 -12.31 -9.62 -14.82
CA ALA A 148 -12.74 -9.70 -16.22
C ALA A 148 -12.38 -11.05 -16.85
N TRP A 149 -13.10 -11.39 -17.91
CA TRP A 149 -12.90 -12.60 -18.73
C TRP A 149 -12.24 -12.26 -20.07
N PHE A 150 -11.43 -13.17 -20.60
CA PHE A 150 -10.76 -13.07 -21.89
C PHE A 150 -11.76 -13.01 -23.07
N GLN A 151 -11.41 -12.22 -24.09
CA GLN A 151 -12.18 -12.10 -25.35
C GLN A 151 -11.33 -12.41 -26.59
N SER A 152 -10.14 -11.84 -26.70
CA SER A 152 -9.22 -12.01 -27.84
C SER A 152 -7.82 -11.53 -27.48
N HIS A 153 -6.82 -11.88 -28.29
CA HIS A 153 -5.48 -11.30 -28.23
C HIS A 153 -4.95 -11.12 -29.68
N PRO A 154 -4.00 -10.21 -29.91
CA PRO A 154 -3.21 -10.18 -31.14
C PRO A 154 -2.05 -11.19 -31.04
N ALA A 155 -1.13 -11.16 -32.00
CA ALA A 155 0.14 -11.86 -31.86
C ALA A 155 1.01 -11.25 -30.73
N ILE A 156 1.89 -12.08 -30.15
CA ILE A 156 2.94 -11.66 -29.19
C ILE A 156 3.75 -10.51 -29.79
N GLN A 157 3.79 -9.37 -29.08
CA GLN A 157 4.45 -8.16 -29.56
C GLN A 157 4.86 -7.24 -28.40
N PRO A 158 5.83 -6.33 -28.58
CA PRO A 158 6.11 -5.30 -27.58
C PRO A 158 4.91 -4.37 -27.39
N ALA A 159 4.69 -3.92 -26.15
CA ALA A 159 3.79 -2.83 -25.80
C ALA A 159 4.37 -2.00 -24.64
N THR A 160 3.87 -0.77 -24.50
CA THR A 160 4.07 0.06 -23.31
C THR A 160 3.00 -0.27 -22.29
N VAL A 161 3.41 -0.63 -21.07
CA VAL A 161 2.52 -0.74 -19.91
C VAL A 161 2.67 0.52 -19.06
N ASP A 162 1.59 1.29 -18.91
CA ASP A 162 1.52 2.46 -18.03
C ASP A 162 1.16 2.00 -16.62
N VAL A 163 1.97 2.39 -15.64
CA VAL A 163 1.81 1.97 -14.23
C VAL A 163 1.07 3.06 -13.46
N GLU A 164 -0.21 2.82 -13.19
CA GLU A 164 -1.16 3.79 -12.61
C GLU A 164 -1.06 3.91 -11.10
N ASP A 165 -1.11 2.79 -10.38
CA ASP A 165 -0.79 2.74 -8.95
C ASP A 165 0.65 2.28 -8.80
N ARG A 166 1.47 3.06 -8.11
CA ARG A 166 2.87 2.74 -7.82
C ARG A 166 3.13 2.45 -6.33
N ALA A 167 2.16 2.57 -5.42
CA ALA A 167 2.31 2.12 -4.03
C ALA A 167 2.04 0.62 -3.88
N HIS A 168 1.12 0.07 -4.66
CA HIS A 168 0.81 -1.36 -4.58
C HIS A 168 2.09 -2.20 -4.74
N PRO A 169 2.37 -3.19 -3.87
CA PRO A 169 3.64 -3.94 -3.87
C PRO A 169 4.00 -4.65 -5.19
N ALA A 170 3.00 -4.96 -6.03
CA ALA A 170 3.22 -5.48 -7.39
C ALA A 170 3.75 -4.44 -8.40
N THR A 171 3.64 -3.15 -8.13
CA THR A 171 3.95 -2.08 -9.08
C THR A 171 4.93 -1.05 -8.54
N SER A 172 5.15 -0.99 -7.22
CA SER A 172 6.14 -0.13 -6.58
C SER A 172 7.60 -0.36 -6.97
N GLY A 173 7.88 -1.49 -7.61
CA GLY A 173 9.16 -1.82 -8.20
C GLY A 173 9.35 -1.46 -9.66
N LEU A 174 8.33 -0.91 -10.32
CA LEU A 174 8.32 -0.62 -11.75
C LEU A 174 8.59 0.86 -12.05
N ALA A 175 9.15 1.12 -13.22
CA ALA A 175 9.15 2.45 -13.82
C ALA A 175 7.72 2.89 -14.16
N ARG A 176 7.48 4.21 -14.30
CA ARG A 176 6.16 4.76 -14.65
C ARG A 176 5.61 4.17 -15.97
N THR A 177 6.49 3.94 -16.93
CA THR A 177 6.21 3.21 -18.17
C THR A 177 7.11 1.98 -18.25
N TRP A 178 6.56 0.85 -18.64
CA TRP A 178 7.24 -0.45 -18.66
C TRP A 178 7.05 -1.12 -20.02
N ASN A 179 8.07 -0.97 -20.88
CA ASN A 179 8.09 -1.57 -22.21
C ASN A 179 8.46 -3.05 -22.11
N ARG A 180 7.60 -3.95 -22.58
CA ARG A 180 7.84 -5.41 -22.54
C ARG A 180 7.10 -6.14 -23.67
N THR A 181 7.47 -7.40 -23.91
CA THR A 181 6.88 -8.26 -24.95
C THR A 181 6.12 -9.41 -24.31
N ASP A 182 4.83 -9.53 -24.62
CA ASP A 182 3.94 -10.59 -24.13
C ASP A 182 2.76 -10.79 -25.11
N GLU A 183 1.83 -11.68 -24.78
CA GLU A 183 0.53 -11.78 -25.47
C GLU A 183 -0.54 -10.94 -24.76
N TRP A 184 -1.12 -9.96 -25.45
CA TRP A 184 -1.95 -8.92 -24.83
C TRP A 184 -3.44 -9.21 -24.92
N TYR A 185 -4.04 -9.56 -23.79
CA TYR A 185 -5.45 -9.96 -23.70
C TYR A 185 -6.41 -8.77 -23.71
N ASN A 186 -7.31 -8.72 -24.69
CA ASN A 186 -8.56 -7.97 -24.62
C ASN A 186 -9.58 -8.72 -23.76
N TYR A 187 -10.46 -7.97 -23.09
CA TYR A 187 -11.42 -8.50 -22.13
C TYR A 187 -12.88 -8.23 -22.52
N ARG A 188 -13.78 -9.17 -22.21
CA ARG A 188 -15.24 -9.08 -22.48
C ARG A 188 -15.93 -7.89 -21.80
N SER A 189 -15.27 -7.32 -20.80
CA SER A 189 -15.68 -6.14 -20.05
C SER A 189 -14.45 -5.44 -19.50
N ASN A 190 -14.38 -4.11 -19.59
CA ASN A 190 -13.41 -3.34 -18.83
C ASN A 190 -13.68 -3.51 -17.31
N PRO A 191 -12.68 -3.86 -16.48
CA PRO A 191 -12.87 -4.08 -15.04
C PRO A 191 -12.85 -2.80 -14.20
N ARG A 192 -12.38 -1.65 -14.72
CA ARG A 192 -11.99 -0.44 -13.96
C ARG A 192 -13.03 0.07 -12.97
N GLU A 193 -14.32 0.04 -13.31
CA GLU A 193 -15.36 0.50 -12.38
C GLU A 193 -15.44 -0.33 -11.10
N ARG A 194 -15.03 -1.60 -11.15
CA ARG A 194 -15.22 -2.63 -10.11
C ARG A 194 -13.92 -3.05 -9.39
N VAL A 195 -12.76 -2.85 -10.01
CA VAL A 195 -11.44 -3.20 -9.45
C VAL A 195 -10.61 -1.96 -9.16
N HIS A 196 -9.50 -2.13 -8.45
CA HIS A 196 -8.44 -1.13 -8.41
C HIS A 196 -7.40 -1.45 -9.48
N VAL A 197 -7.28 -0.58 -10.50
CA VAL A 197 -6.35 -0.78 -11.63
C VAL A 197 -4.95 -0.39 -11.19
N LEU A 198 -3.99 -1.27 -11.44
CA LEU A 198 -2.59 -1.08 -11.08
C LEU A 198 -1.75 -0.67 -12.29
N ALA A 199 -2.08 -1.19 -13.47
CA ALA A 199 -1.45 -0.84 -14.73
C ALA A 199 -2.38 -1.09 -15.92
N SER A 200 -2.17 -0.34 -17.00
CA SER A 200 -2.88 -0.46 -18.28
C SER A 200 -1.93 -0.57 -19.47
N LEU A 201 -2.42 -1.03 -20.61
CA LEU A 201 -1.70 -0.99 -21.89
C LEU A 201 -2.00 0.30 -22.64
N ASP A 202 -0.97 0.96 -23.18
CA ASP A 202 -1.14 2.00 -24.18
C ASP A 202 -1.50 1.37 -25.53
N GLU A 203 -2.77 1.45 -25.94
CA GLU A 203 -3.25 0.95 -27.25
C GLU A 203 -2.63 1.71 -28.47
N GLN A 204 -1.86 2.78 -28.27
CA GLN A 204 -1.07 3.43 -29.33
C GLN A 204 0.30 2.77 -29.54
N SER A 205 0.81 2.04 -28.54
CA SER A 205 2.14 1.41 -28.57
C SER A 205 2.22 0.07 -29.32
N TYR A 206 1.07 -0.57 -29.54
CA TYR A 206 0.96 -1.90 -30.14
C TYR A 206 -0.29 -2.01 -31.04
N THR A 207 -0.55 -3.19 -31.61
CA THR A 207 -1.67 -3.42 -32.54
C THR A 207 -2.60 -4.53 -32.08
N GLY A 208 -3.91 -4.29 -32.20
CA GLY A 208 -4.95 -5.28 -31.90
C GLY A 208 -5.61 -5.16 -30.52
N GLY A 209 -5.36 -4.07 -29.79
CA GLY A 209 -6.21 -3.66 -28.68
C GLY A 209 -7.64 -3.36 -29.14
N THR A 210 -8.64 -3.74 -28.34
CA THR A 210 -10.07 -3.49 -28.58
C THR A 210 -10.79 -2.93 -27.36
N MET A 211 -10.05 -2.39 -26.38
CA MET A 211 -10.62 -1.89 -25.12
C MET A 211 -11.02 -0.40 -25.19
N ASN A 212 -10.68 0.29 -26.28
CA ASN A 212 -11.06 1.68 -26.62
C ASN A 212 -10.26 2.72 -25.81
N GLY A 213 -8.94 2.53 -25.71
CA GLY A 213 -7.99 3.42 -25.06
C GLY A 213 -7.88 3.25 -23.54
N ASP A 214 -8.88 2.67 -22.87
CA ASP A 214 -8.79 2.27 -21.47
C ASP A 214 -8.65 0.75 -21.35
N HIS A 215 -7.40 0.28 -21.25
CA HIS A 215 -7.05 -1.13 -21.30
C HIS A 215 -6.30 -1.59 -20.03
N PRO A 216 -7.01 -1.79 -18.88
CA PRO A 216 -6.41 -2.39 -17.69
C PRO A 216 -5.76 -3.74 -18.00
N ILE A 217 -4.52 -3.95 -17.55
CA ILE A 217 -3.75 -5.18 -17.76
C ILE A 217 -3.26 -5.82 -16.45
N ALA A 218 -3.20 -5.05 -15.36
CA ALA A 218 -3.02 -5.59 -14.00
C ALA A 218 -3.91 -4.84 -13.00
N TRP A 219 -4.51 -5.56 -12.05
CA TRP A 219 -5.44 -5.00 -11.07
C TRP A 219 -5.48 -5.81 -9.77
N CYS A 220 -6.04 -5.22 -8.73
CA CYS A 220 -6.39 -5.91 -7.48
C CYS A 220 -7.78 -5.52 -6.97
N GLN A 221 -8.37 -6.37 -6.12
CA GLN A 221 -9.64 -6.09 -5.46
C GLN A 221 -9.78 -6.89 -4.16
N ASN A 222 -10.62 -6.39 -3.25
CA ASN A 222 -11.15 -7.19 -2.13
C ASN A 222 -12.47 -7.85 -2.56
N TYR A 223 -12.48 -9.15 -2.84
CA TYR A 223 -13.62 -9.85 -3.43
C TYR A 223 -14.27 -10.84 -2.44
N GLN A 224 -15.53 -10.59 -2.08
CA GLN A 224 -16.34 -11.39 -1.14
C GLN A 224 -15.64 -11.76 0.20
N GLY A 225 -14.64 -10.98 0.64
CA GLY A 225 -13.86 -11.21 1.86
C GLY A 225 -12.43 -11.69 1.62
N GLY A 226 -12.12 -12.22 0.43
CA GLY A 226 -10.77 -12.56 0.00
C GLY A 226 -10.03 -11.40 -0.66
N ARG A 227 -8.73 -11.60 -0.91
CA ARG A 227 -7.87 -10.66 -1.66
C ARG A 227 -7.59 -11.25 -3.03
N ALA A 228 -7.83 -10.50 -4.08
CA ALA A 228 -7.59 -10.92 -5.46
C ALA A 228 -6.61 -9.97 -6.14
N PHE A 229 -5.59 -10.53 -6.76
CA PHE A 229 -4.69 -9.85 -7.69
C PHE A 229 -4.74 -10.56 -9.04
N TYR A 230 -4.63 -9.80 -10.13
CA TYR A 230 -4.53 -10.33 -11.48
C TYR A 230 -3.48 -9.57 -12.29
N THR A 231 -2.76 -10.29 -13.14
CA THR A 231 -1.91 -9.73 -14.20
C THR A 231 -2.14 -10.49 -15.50
N GLY A 232 -2.37 -9.76 -16.59
CA GLY A 232 -2.57 -10.33 -17.93
C GLY A 232 -1.26 -10.68 -18.63
N GLY A 233 -0.10 -10.29 -18.09
CA GLY A 233 1.20 -10.77 -18.55
C GLY A 233 1.54 -12.18 -18.03
N GLY A 234 2.46 -12.85 -18.69
CA GLY A 234 2.91 -14.20 -18.34
C GLY A 234 2.65 -15.28 -19.40
N HIS A 235 2.42 -14.91 -20.67
CA HIS A 235 2.39 -15.88 -21.77
C HIS A 235 3.81 -16.38 -22.04
N THR A 236 4.77 -15.45 -22.16
CA THR A 236 6.14 -15.74 -22.59
C THR A 236 6.97 -16.42 -21.50
N LYS A 237 7.93 -17.28 -21.88
CA LYS A 237 8.89 -17.88 -20.93
C LYS A 237 9.83 -16.83 -20.37
N GLU A 238 10.16 -15.88 -21.23
CA GLU A 238 10.94 -14.68 -21.02
C GLU A 238 10.39 -13.82 -19.87
N SER A 239 9.05 -13.75 -19.69
CA SER A 239 8.44 -13.09 -18.53
C SER A 239 8.89 -13.68 -17.20
N TYR A 240 9.09 -14.99 -17.12
CA TYR A 240 9.53 -15.66 -15.89
C TYR A 240 11.06 -15.59 -15.66
N ALA A 241 11.79 -15.02 -16.62
CA ALA A 241 13.20 -14.62 -16.48
C ALA A 241 13.37 -13.11 -16.20
N ASP A 242 12.44 -12.26 -16.66
CA ASP A 242 12.43 -10.81 -16.46
C ASP A 242 12.36 -10.42 -14.95
N PRO A 243 13.40 -9.76 -14.40
CA PRO A 243 13.39 -9.31 -13.00
C PRO A 243 12.23 -8.38 -12.64
N ALA A 244 11.74 -7.56 -13.59
CA ALA A 244 10.63 -6.65 -13.35
C ALA A 244 9.31 -7.42 -13.21
N PHE A 245 8.99 -8.32 -14.15
CA PHE A 245 7.81 -9.18 -14.05
C PHE A 245 7.87 -10.12 -12.84
N ARG A 246 9.04 -10.67 -12.51
CA ARG A 246 9.22 -11.49 -11.30
C ARG A 246 8.97 -10.68 -10.01
N ARG A 247 9.39 -9.41 -9.95
CA ARG A 247 9.06 -8.52 -8.81
C ARG A 247 7.57 -8.18 -8.77
N HIS A 248 6.94 -7.95 -9.93
CA HIS A 248 5.50 -7.72 -10.05
C HIS A 248 4.66 -8.90 -9.53
N LEU A 249 4.98 -10.11 -10.00
CA LEU A 249 4.35 -11.35 -9.55
C LEU A 249 4.56 -11.61 -8.05
N LEU A 250 5.76 -11.37 -7.52
CA LEU A 250 6.04 -11.47 -6.08
C LEU A 250 5.15 -10.51 -5.27
N GLY A 251 5.09 -9.23 -5.65
CA GLY A 251 4.29 -8.24 -4.94
C GLY A 251 2.79 -8.57 -4.96
N GLY A 252 2.28 -9.10 -6.08
CA GLY A 252 0.90 -9.60 -6.18
C GLY A 252 0.62 -10.78 -5.27
N ILE A 253 1.56 -11.73 -5.16
CA ILE A 253 1.47 -12.87 -4.24
C ILE A 253 1.55 -12.40 -2.77
N LEU A 254 2.46 -11.49 -2.42
CA LEU A 254 2.61 -10.97 -1.06
C LEU A 254 1.35 -10.24 -0.58
N TYR A 255 0.70 -9.45 -1.44
CA TYR A 255 -0.63 -8.90 -1.17
C TYR A 255 -1.68 -10.02 -0.97
N ALA A 256 -1.73 -11.00 -1.88
CA ALA A 256 -2.69 -12.09 -1.80
C ALA A 256 -2.55 -12.93 -0.50
N VAL A 257 -1.33 -13.17 0.02
CA VAL A 257 -1.13 -13.86 1.31
C VAL A 257 -1.32 -12.98 2.56
N ALA A 258 -1.59 -11.67 2.37
CA ALA A 258 -1.72 -10.64 3.41
C ALA A 258 -0.42 -10.23 4.13
N ASP A 259 0.73 -10.37 3.47
CA ASP A 259 2.05 -10.01 4.03
C ASP A 259 2.35 -8.50 3.96
N VAL A 260 1.70 -7.83 3.02
CA VAL A 260 1.80 -6.39 2.73
C VAL A 260 0.40 -5.85 2.46
N GLN A 261 0.17 -4.59 2.82
CA GLN A 261 -1.15 -3.96 2.71
C GLN A 261 -1.18 -3.01 1.51
N ALA A 262 -2.32 -2.95 0.81
CA ALA A 262 -2.53 -2.04 -0.32
C ALA A 262 -4.03 -1.71 -0.47
N ASP A 263 -4.33 -0.52 -0.99
CA ASP A 263 -5.70 -0.01 -1.09
C ASP A 263 -6.45 -0.50 -2.35
N CYS A 264 -6.73 -1.80 -2.41
CA CYS A 264 -7.49 -2.42 -3.50
C CYS A 264 -9.00 -2.12 -3.42
N ARG A 265 -9.36 -0.83 -3.49
CA ARG A 265 -10.73 -0.27 -3.62
C ARG A 265 -10.78 0.61 -4.88
N PRO A 266 -11.82 0.50 -5.75
CA PRO A 266 -11.88 1.26 -7.01
C PRO A 266 -11.81 2.79 -6.83
N GLU A 267 -11.02 3.43 -7.69
CA GLU A 267 -10.69 4.87 -7.60
C GLU A 267 -11.43 5.76 -8.60
N ASN A 268 -12.68 5.42 -8.91
CA ASN A 268 -13.49 6.17 -9.87
C ASN A 268 -13.64 7.64 -9.46
N GLY A 269 -13.26 8.56 -10.36
CA GLY A 269 -13.45 10.00 -10.22
C GLY A 269 -12.31 10.77 -9.52
N TYR A 270 -11.16 10.16 -9.24
CA TYR A 270 -9.95 10.90 -8.86
C TYR A 270 -9.29 11.56 -10.09
N ARG A 271 -8.69 12.74 -9.88
CA ARG A 271 -7.86 13.46 -10.88
C ARG A 271 -6.55 13.93 -10.22
N PRO A 272 -5.43 14.07 -10.94
CA PRO A 272 -4.19 14.56 -10.35
C PRO A 272 -4.31 16.00 -9.82
N LEU A 273 -3.56 16.26 -8.75
CA LEU A 273 -3.04 17.56 -8.31
C LEU A 273 -1.52 17.64 -8.50
N PHE A 274 -0.83 16.50 -8.44
CA PHE A 274 0.58 16.35 -8.79
C PHE A 274 0.75 15.04 -9.57
N ASP A 275 1.28 15.13 -10.80
CA ASP A 275 1.33 14.02 -11.77
C ASP A 275 2.74 13.44 -11.98
N GLY A 276 3.70 13.84 -11.14
CA GLY A 276 5.10 13.46 -11.26
C GLY A 276 5.94 14.30 -12.22
N THR A 277 5.40 15.32 -12.90
CA THR A 277 6.14 16.06 -13.95
C THR A 277 6.52 17.49 -13.57
N SER A 278 5.66 18.22 -12.85
CA SER A 278 5.92 19.59 -12.40
C SER A 278 5.26 19.90 -11.05
N LEU A 279 5.63 21.04 -10.46
CA LEU A 279 4.98 21.61 -9.28
C LEU A 279 3.98 22.73 -9.66
N ASP A 280 3.39 22.68 -10.86
CA ASP A 280 2.46 23.71 -11.32
C ASP A 280 1.21 23.80 -10.42
N GLY A 281 0.93 25.00 -9.92
CA GLY A 281 -0.14 25.25 -8.95
C GLY A 281 0.23 24.94 -7.49
N TRP A 282 1.45 24.48 -7.20
CA TRP A 282 1.98 24.32 -5.85
C TRP A 282 2.88 25.50 -5.46
N GLN A 283 3.02 25.76 -4.16
CA GLN A 283 3.91 26.76 -3.59
C GLN A 283 4.64 26.19 -2.36
N GLN A 284 5.90 26.59 -2.18
CA GLN A 284 6.71 26.23 -1.02
C GLN A 284 6.70 27.39 -0.01
N ALA A 285 6.33 27.09 1.23
CA ALA A 285 6.52 27.96 2.39
C ALA A 285 7.67 27.45 3.26
N GLY A 286 8.41 28.36 3.89
CA GLY A 286 9.53 28.05 4.79
C GLY A 286 10.86 27.68 4.11
N PRO A 287 11.94 27.46 4.90
CA PRO A 287 13.25 27.04 4.41
C PRO A 287 13.34 25.59 3.96
N GLY A 288 12.32 24.76 4.21
CA GLY A 288 12.22 23.41 3.66
C GLY A 288 11.92 23.37 2.17
N SER A 289 12.13 22.22 1.55
CA SER A 289 11.91 22.01 0.12
C SER A 289 11.64 20.54 -0.22
N PHE A 290 11.25 20.29 -1.48
CA PHE A 290 11.13 18.94 -2.03
C PHE A 290 11.95 18.84 -3.32
N THR A 291 12.74 17.77 -3.44
CA THR A 291 13.44 17.43 -4.68
C THR A 291 12.54 16.52 -5.52
N LEU A 292 12.27 16.90 -6.76
CA LEU A 292 11.57 16.06 -7.74
C LEU A 292 12.60 15.18 -8.47
N SER A 293 12.38 13.87 -8.43
CA SER A 293 13.18 12.86 -9.13
C SER A 293 12.59 12.52 -10.50
N ASP A 294 13.42 12.03 -11.44
CA ASP A 294 13.00 11.64 -12.81
C ASP A 294 11.85 10.62 -12.86
N ASP A 295 11.65 9.83 -11.79
CA ASP A 295 10.55 8.86 -11.68
C ASP A 295 9.22 9.49 -11.17
N GLY A 296 9.19 10.81 -10.94
CA GLY A 296 8.05 11.54 -10.42
C GLY A 296 7.91 11.54 -8.89
N THR A 297 8.89 11.01 -8.15
CA THR A 297 8.90 11.07 -6.69
C THR A 297 9.41 12.43 -6.19
N LEU A 298 8.59 13.11 -5.38
CA LEU A 298 9.04 14.22 -4.52
C LEU A 298 9.69 13.63 -3.27
N THR A 299 10.78 14.21 -2.77
CA THR A 299 11.40 13.81 -1.49
C THR A 299 11.80 15.04 -0.70
N SER A 300 11.42 15.06 0.57
CA SER A 300 11.59 16.19 1.49
C SER A 300 13.07 16.43 1.84
N THR A 301 13.47 17.71 1.99
CA THR A 301 14.84 18.08 2.34
C THR A 301 14.96 19.53 2.83
N GLY A 302 15.83 19.78 3.83
CA GLY A 302 16.01 21.07 4.48
C GLY A 302 15.26 21.19 5.81
N GLY A 303 15.15 22.39 6.39
CA GLY A 303 14.40 22.60 7.64
C GLY A 303 12.88 22.67 7.45
N MET A 304 12.13 23.06 8.48
CA MET A 304 10.66 23.17 8.43
C MET A 304 10.12 23.85 7.16
N GLY A 305 9.17 23.21 6.48
CA GLY A 305 8.56 23.72 5.26
C GLY A 305 7.20 23.09 4.95
N MET A 306 6.46 23.73 4.06
CA MET A 306 5.14 23.28 3.61
C MET A 306 5.01 23.46 2.10
N LEU A 307 4.90 22.36 1.35
CA LEU A 307 4.59 22.38 -0.08
C LEU A 307 3.07 22.25 -0.24
N TRP A 308 2.39 23.35 -0.55
CA TRP A 308 0.92 23.41 -0.55
C TRP A 308 0.34 23.77 -1.90
N TYR A 309 -0.86 23.26 -2.19
CA TYR A 309 -1.54 23.50 -3.46
C TYR A 309 -2.21 24.88 -3.44
N ALA A 310 -1.54 25.86 -4.03
CA ALA A 310 -1.97 27.25 -4.10
C ALA A 310 -2.97 27.55 -5.22
N GLY A 311 -3.12 26.66 -6.20
CA GLY A 311 -3.99 26.86 -7.37
C GLY A 311 -5.46 27.15 -7.02
N ARG A 312 -5.95 26.66 -5.87
CA ARG A 312 -7.23 27.01 -5.21
C ARG A 312 -7.36 26.28 -3.86
N SER A 313 -8.32 26.69 -3.04
CA SER A 313 -8.77 25.93 -1.87
C SER A 313 -9.74 24.80 -2.25
N PHE A 314 -10.15 24.01 -1.25
CA PHE A 314 -11.09 22.89 -1.38
C PHE A 314 -12.06 22.84 -0.18
N GLY A 315 -13.30 22.39 -0.43
CA GLY A 315 -14.33 22.20 0.60
C GLY A 315 -14.59 20.72 0.93
N ALA A 316 -15.59 20.10 0.31
CA ALA A 316 -15.83 18.67 0.45
C ALA A 316 -15.01 17.86 -0.58
N TYR A 317 -14.09 17.01 -0.11
CA TYR A 317 -13.20 16.24 -0.99
C TYR A 317 -12.69 14.96 -0.35
N SER A 318 -12.12 14.11 -1.19
CA SER A 318 -11.28 12.98 -0.83
C SER A 318 -9.96 13.14 -1.58
N VAL A 319 -8.83 13.22 -0.88
CA VAL A 319 -7.49 13.19 -1.48
C VAL A 319 -6.87 11.81 -1.24
N LYS A 320 -6.19 11.28 -2.25
CA LYS A 320 -5.27 10.16 -2.14
C LYS A 320 -3.85 10.60 -2.48
N LEU A 321 -2.88 10.01 -1.82
CA LEU A 321 -1.45 10.20 -2.10
C LEU A 321 -0.63 9.06 -1.53
N ASP A 322 0.50 8.80 -2.18
CA ASP A 322 1.51 7.84 -1.75
C ASP A 322 2.59 8.54 -0.92
N TRP A 323 3.06 7.87 0.13
CA TRP A 323 4.21 8.27 0.93
C TRP A 323 5.08 7.08 1.36
N ARG A 324 6.35 7.35 1.68
CA ARG A 324 7.24 6.43 2.42
C ARG A 324 8.24 7.23 3.26
N THR A 325 8.66 6.66 4.39
CA THR A 325 9.87 7.08 5.11
C THR A 325 11.10 6.36 4.53
N THR A 326 12.30 6.67 5.02
CA THR A 326 13.53 5.94 4.69
C THR A 326 13.47 4.48 5.15
N ALA A 327 14.38 3.65 4.64
CA ALA A 327 14.46 2.23 5.02
C ALA A 327 15.34 2.05 6.26
N ALA A 328 14.74 1.62 7.37
CA ALA A 328 15.42 1.40 8.64
C ALA A 328 16.70 0.54 8.50
N GLY A 329 17.80 1.02 9.10
CA GLY A 329 19.15 0.48 8.94
C GLY A 329 20.07 0.66 10.16
N PRO A 330 21.38 0.41 10.01
CA PRO A 330 22.33 0.45 11.13
C PRO A 330 22.58 1.89 11.63
N GLY A 331 21.82 2.30 12.65
CA GLY A 331 21.89 3.64 13.26
C GLY A 331 20.72 4.57 12.89
N ASP A 332 19.75 4.05 12.13
CA ASP A 332 18.59 4.76 11.60
C ASP A 332 17.37 3.83 11.77
N PRO A 333 16.38 4.14 12.63
CA PRO A 333 15.24 3.26 12.85
C PRO A 333 14.11 3.46 11.82
N GLY A 334 14.27 4.35 10.82
CA GLY A 334 13.23 4.73 9.87
C GLY A 334 12.10 5.55 10.49
N ASP A 335 12.44 6.46 11.41
CA ASP A 335 11.53 7.31 12.20
C ASP A 335 11.29 8.71 11.60
N ASP A 336 11.55 8.90 10.29
CA ASP A 336 11.33 10.19 9.60
C ASP A 336 9.94 10.78 9.88
N ASN A 337 9.93 12.03 10.33
CA ASN A 337 8.72 12.77 10.68
C ASN A 337 8.23 13.63 9.51
N SER A 338 6.93 13.58 9.23
CA SER A 338 6.25 14.45 8.26
C SER A 338 4.74 14.46 8.54
N GLY A 339 3.97 15.17 7.72
CA GLY A 339 2.52 15.22 7.81
C GLY A 339 1.87 15.70 6.52
N VAL A 340 0.62 15.28 6.31
CA VAL A 340 -0.26 15.85 5.27
C VAL A 340 -1.19 16.85 5.94
N PHE A 341 -1.19 18.09 5.47
CA PHE A 341 -1.98 19.18 6.04
C PHE A 341 -3.24 19.46 5.24
N VAL A 342 -4.35 19.73 5.93
CA VAL A 342 -5.64 20.10 5.35
C VAL A 342 -6.30 21.26 6.11
N GLY A 343 -7.07 22.10 5.43
CA GLY A 343 -7.95 23.09 6.06
C GLY A 343 -7.21 24.32 6.63
N PHE A 344 -6.10 24.73 6.04
CA PHE A 344 -5.36 25.95 6.41
C PHE A 344 -5.52 27.06 5.37
N PRO A 345 -5.39 28.35 5.75
CA PRO A 345 -5.39 29.48 4.82
C PRO A 345 -4.06 29.58 4.04
N PRO A 346 -4.04 30.22 2.86
CA PRO A 346 -2.84 30.40 2.06
C PRO A 346 -1.79 31.25 2.81
N SER A 347 -0.51 30.85 2.77
CA SER A 347 0.58 31.56 3.45
C SER A 347 1.97 31.18 2.94
N ASP A 348 2.93 32.09 3.13
CA ASP A 348 4.38 31.92 2.97
C ASP A 348 5.09 31.47 4.27
N ASP A 349 4.42 31.56 5.43
CA ASP A 349 4.84 30.99 6.70
C ASP A 349 4.42 29.51 6.81
N PRO A 350 5.35 28.54 6.93
CA PRO A 350 5.00 27.13 7.08
C PRO A 350 4.25 26.85 8.38
N TRP A 351 4.44 27.68 9.42
CA TRP A 351 3.72 27.54 10.69
C TRP A 351 2.24 27.94 10.58
N SER A 352 1.83 28.65 9.52
CA SER A 352 0.41 28.92 9.28
C SER A 352 -0.41 27.63 9.10
N ALA A 353 0.15 26.61 8.43
CA ALA A 353 -0.49 25.31 8.30
C ALA A 353 -0.62 24.59 9.67
N VAL A 354 0.44 24.64 10.48
CA VAL A 354 0.49 24.06 11.85
C VAL A 354 -0.49 24.74 12.81
N ASN A 355 -0.58 26.07 12.73
CA ASN A 355 -1.36 26.90 13.64
C ASN A 355 -2.85 26.97 13.30
N ASN A 356 -3.24 26.74 12.03
CA ASN A 356 -4.63 26.95 11.57
C ASN A 356 -5.29 25.71 10.93
N GLY A 357 -4.52 24.76 10.40
CA GLY A 357 -5.03 23.57 9.71
C GLY A 357 -5.09 22.31 10.57
N TYR A 358 -5.12 21.15 9.93
CA TYR A 358 -5.05 19.84 10.57
C TYR A 358 -4.02 18.94 9.89
N GLU A 359 -3.13 18.37 10.69
CA GLU A 359 -2.05 17.47 10.30
C GLU A 359 -2.51 16.01 10.41
N ILE A 360 -2.30 15.25 9.33
CA ILE A 360 -2.40 13.78 9.32
C ILE A 360 -0.96 13.25 9.34
N GLN A 361 -0.53 12.78 10.51
CA GLN A 361 0.88 12.51 10.80
C GLN A 361 1.47 11.37 9.96
N ILE A 362 2.77 11.47 9.66
CA ILE A 362 3.68 10.38 9.27
C ILE A 362 4.82 10.34 10.31
N ASP A 363 4.72 9.43 11.27
CA ASP A 363 5.75 9.02 12.24
C ASP A 363 5.17 7.84 13.03
N ALA A 364 5.71 6.63 12.85
CA ALA A 364 5.14 5.44 13.47
C ALA A 364 5.55 5.25 14.95
N THR A 365 6.51 6.04 15.42
CA THR A 365 7.30 5.85 16.64
C THR A 365 6.96 6.85 17.75
N ASP A 366 6.50 8.06 17.41
CA ASP A 366 5.97 9.03 18.39
C ASP A 366 4.73 8.49 19.13
N VAL A 367 4.43 9.13 20.26
CA VAL A 367 3.38 8.76 21.23
C VAL A 367 2.01 8.54 20.56
N PRO A 368 1.13 7.69 21.12
CA PRO A 368 -0.14 7.31 20.49
C PRO A 368 -1.02 8.48 19.99
N GLU A 369 -1.02 9.61 20.69
CA GLU A 369 -1.77 10.83 20.36
C GLU A 369 -1.25 11.57 19.11
N LYS A 370 -0.04 11.21 18.69
CA LYS A 370 0.79 11.86 17.66
C LYS A 370 1.39 10.87 16.67
N THR A 371 0.95 9.61 16.63
CA THR A 371 1.53 8.58 15.74
C THR A 371 0.88 8.58 14.34
N THR A 372 1.47 7.89 13.35
CA THR A 372 1.02 7.83 11.95
C THR A 372 -0.50 7.72 11.79
N GLY A 373 -1.10 8.70 11.12
CA GLY A 373 -2.54 8.77 10.84
C GLY A 373 -3.41 9.26 12.01
N SER A 374 -2.78 9.70 13.10
CA SER A 374 -3.42 10.63 14.05
C SER A 374 -3.77 11.94 13.35
N VAL A 375 -4.77 12.65 13.87
CA VAL A 375 -4.92 14.08 13.64
C VAL A 375 -4.11 14.75 14.73
N TYR A 376 -2.92 15.26 14.41
CA TYR A 376 -1.84 15.46 15.38
C TYR A 376 -2.25 16.31 16.59
N GLY A 377 -2.19 15.74 17.79
CA GLY A 377 -2.60 16.42 19.03
C GLY A 377 -4.12 16.57 19.26
N PHE A 378 -4.96 16.28 18.26
CA PHE A 378 -6.43 16.33 18.36
C PHE A 378 -7.07 14.96 18.49
N ARG A 379 -6.56 13.94 17.75
CA ARG A 379 -7.16 12.60 17.74
C ARG A 379 -6.17 11.51 17.30
N SER A 380 -5.74 10.70 18.27
CA SER A 380 -5.04 9.41 18.03
C SER A 380 -5.78 8.52 17.02
N ALA A 381 -5.02 7.80 16.20
CA ALA A 381 -5.53 6.76 15.32
C ALA A 381 -6.01 5.52 16.10
N ASP A 382 -6.84 4.68 15.48
CA ASP A 382 -7.06 3.31 15.96
C ASP A 382 -5.77 2.51 15.76
N LEU A 383 -4.93 2.46 16.80
CA LEU A 383 -3.62 1.80 16.79
C LEU A 383 -3.70 0.38 16.23
N LYS A 384 -4.67 -0.43 16.67
CA LYS A 384 -4.82 -1.82 16.21
C LYS A 384 -5.18 -1.92 14.72
N LYS A 385 -5.84 -0.91 14.15
CA LYS A 385 -6.02 -0.81 12.70
C LYS A 385 -4.77 -0.26 12.00
N ARG A 386 -4.09 0.74 12.59
CA ARG A 386 -2.83 1.35 12.09
C ARG A 386 -1.73 0.30 11.97
N ASP A 387 -1.42 -0.41 13.06
CA ASP A 387 -0.38 -1.44 13.14
C ASP A 387 -0.62 -2.60 12.16
N ARG A 388 -1.88 -2.84 11.77
CA ARG A 388 -2.28 -3.87 10.79
C ARG A 388 -2.35 -3.34 9.35
N ALA A 389 -2.31 -2.03 9.17
CA ALA A 389 -2.47 -1.36 7.87
C ALA A 389 -1.15 -0.78 7.35
N LEU A 390 -0.25 -0.37 8.23
CA LEU A 390 1.03 0.25 7.94
C LEU A 390 2.03 -0.75 7.35
N ASN A 391 2.56 -0.45 6.16
CA ASN A 391 3.75 -1.10 5.62
C ASN A 391 5.01 -0.48 6.30
N PRO A 392 6.09 -1.25 6.51
CA PRO A 392 7.27 -0.81 7.27
C PRO A 392 8.07 0.31 6.59
N PRO A 393 8.99 0.99 7.32
CA PRO A 393 9.86 2.01 6.76
C PRO A 393 10.59 1.55 5.49
N GLY A 394 10.67 2.43 4.49
CA GLY A 394 11.19 2.13 3.15
C GLY A 394 10.15 1.59 2.16
N GLU A 395 9.06 0.98 2.64
CA GLU A 395 7.94 0.54 1.79
C GLU A 395 6.87 1.64 1.64
N TRP A 396 6.16 1.60 0.51
CA TRP A 396 5.14 2.60 0.18
C TRP A 396 3.84 2.36 0.95
N ASN A 397 3.20 3.47 1.32
CA ASN A 397 1.92 3.56 2.00
C ASN A 397 1.04 4.58 1.29
N THR A 398 -0.24 4.26 1.07
CA THR A 398 -1.22 5.19 0.49
C THR A 398 -2.17 5.69 1.58
N TYR A 399 -2.33 7.00 1.67
CA TYR A 399 -3.41 7.62 2.44
C TYR A 399 -4.62 7.91 1.55
N GLU A 400 -5.84 7.69 2.08
CA GLU A 400 -7.05 8.41 1.66
C GLU A 400 -7.48 9.31 2.81
N ILE A 401 -7.56 10.62 2.57
CA ILE A 401 -7.97 11.62 3.56
C ILE A 401 -9.25 12.28 3.03
N ARG A 402 -10.35 12.15 3.78
CA ARG A 402 -11.69 12.61 3.35
C ARG A 402 -12.25 13.69 4.29
N VAL A 403 -12.47 14.86 3.72
CA VAL A 403 -13.05 16.04 4.35
C VAL A 403 -14.49 16.23 3.88
N GLU A 404 -15.44 16.26 4.82
CA GLU A 404 -16.84 16.61 4.56
C GLU A 404 -17.35 17.53 5.68
N GLY A 405 -17.42 18.83 5.40
CA GLY A 405 -17.66 19.85 6.44
C GLY A 405 -16.55 19.81 7.48
N GLU A 406 -16.92 19.77 8.77
CA GLU A 406 -15.94 19.64 9.87
C GLU A 406 -15.39 18.21 10.06
N ARG A 407 -15.80 17.22 9.24
CA ARG A 407 -15.47 15.81 9.48
C ARG A 407 -14.30 15.33 8.62
N LEU A 408 -13.22 14.97 9.31
CA LEU A 408 -11.99 14.42 8.75
C LEU A 408 -11.91 12.90 9.03
N ARG A 409 -11.72 12.08 8.00
CA ARG A 409 -11.41 10.64 8.16
C ARG A 409 -10.15 10.29 7.39
N VAL A 410 -9.39 9.34 7.94
CA VAL A 410 -8.13 8.85 7.38
C VAL A 410 -8.23 7.34 7.19
N TRP A 411 -7.91 6.88 5.99
CA TRP A 411 -7.60 5.49 5.68
C TRP A 411 -6.12 5.38 5.35
N LEU A 412 -5.49 4.30 5.82
CA LEU A 412 -4.14 3.88 5.47
C LEU A 412 -4.25 2.53 4.77
N ASN A 413 -3.71 2.41 3.55
CA ASN A 413 -3.75 1.18 2.74
C ASN A 413 -5.15 0.52 2.70
N GLY A 414 -6.18 1.35 2.48
CA GLY A 414 -7.59 0.95 2.42
C GLY A 414 -8.31 0.72 3.76
N VAL A 415 -7.60 0.77 4.89
CA VAL A 415 -8.16 0.56 6.23
C VAL A 415 -8.45 1.90 6.89
N LYS A 416 -9.72 2.18 7.26
CA LYS A 416 -10.06 3.41 8.00
C LYS A 416 -9.46 3.35 9.41
N ILE A 417 -8.47 4.20 9.68
CA ILE A 417 -7.77 4.29 10.96
C ILE A 417 -8.21 5.48 11.81
N ASN A 418 -8.77 6.55 11.22
CA ASN A 418 -9.21 7.73 11.98
C ASN A 418 -10.59 8.28 11.53
N ASP A 419 -11.30 8.91 12.46
CA ASP A 419 -12.63 9.51 12.28
C ASP A 419 -12.79 10.65 13.31
N PHE A 420 -12.35 11.83 12.91
CA PHE A 420 -12.31 13.08 13.68
C PHE A 420 -13.42 14.03 13.21
N THR A 421 -13.82 14.96 14.07
CA THR A 421 -14.73 16.05 13.71
C THR A 421 -14.27 17.29 14.47
N ASN A 422 -13.97 18.36 13.74
CA ASN A 422 -13.54 19.63 14.31
C ASN A 422 -14.64 20.24 15.19
N THR A 423 -14.25 20.74 16.36
CA THR A 423 -15.09 21.51 17.29
C THR A 423 -14.40 22.79 17.76
N ASP A 424 -13.22 23.11 17.23
CA ASP A 424 -12.49 24.35 17.50
C ASP A 424 -12.99 25.44 16.53
N PRO A 425 -13.60 26.54 17.02
CA PRO A 425 -14.06 27.62 16.16
C PRO A 425 -12.92 28.46 15.56
N ALA A 426 -11.66 28.26 15.96
CA ALA A 426 -10.49 28.93 15.38
C ALA A 426 -9.92 28.22 14.14
N ARG A 427 -10.31 26.96 13.88
CA ARG A 427 -9.88 26.17 12.71
C ARG A 427 -11.11 25.74 11.90
N SER A 428 -10.97 25.49 10.60
CA SER A 428 -12.10 25.12 9.72
C SER A 428 -11.65 24.13 8.64
N LEU A 429 -12.42 23.07 8.46
CA LEU A 429 -12.22 22.12 7.35
C LEU A 429 -13.12 22.42 6.13
N ARG A 430 -13.96 23.45 6.18
CA ARG A 430 -14.97 23.74 5.13
C ARG A 430 -14.42 24.42 3.87
N ASP A 431 -13.30 25.12 4.01
CA ASP A 431 -12.62 25.85 2.96
C ASP A 431 -11.17 26.05 3.40
N GLY A 432 -10.21 25.55 2.61
CA GLY A 432 -8.79 25.65 2.90
C GLY A 432 -7.92 24.84 1.94
N HIS A 433 -6.61 24.89 2.15
CA HIS A 433 -5.63 24.24 1.27
C HIS A 433 -5.23 22.84 1.74
N LEU A 434 -4.50 22.15 0.86
CA LEU A 434 -3.83 20.87 1.05
C LEU A 434 -2.31 21.12 1.00
N GLY A 435 -1.52 20.45 1.84
CA GLY A 435 -0.06 20.53 1.77
C GLY A 435 0.68 19.29 2.28
N LEU A 436 1.95 19.20 1.90
CA LEU A 436 2.91 18.18 2.30
C LEU A 436 4.01 18.84 3.15
N GLN A 437 4.27 18.32 4.34
CA GLN A 437 5.25 18.87 5.28
C GLN A 437 6.67 18.37 4.98
N ASN A 438 7.65 19.25 5.08
CA ASN A 438 9.02 18.87 5.43
C ASN A 438 9.25 19.30 6.89
N HIS A 439 9.60 18.36 7.78
CA HIS A 439 9.63 18.61 9.23
C HIS A 439 10.98 19.20 9.68
N GLY A 440 12.03 18.38 9.71
CA GLY A 440 13.38 18.73 10.15
C GLY A 440 14.45 18.45 9.09
N ALA A 441 15.67 18.91 9.37
CA ALA A 441 16.81 18.80 8.46
C ALA A 441 17.31 17.37 8.26
N ASP A 442 16.97 16.48 9.19
CA ASP A 442 17.35 15.07 9.21
C ASP A 442 16.20 14.15 8.74
N ASP A 443 14.98 14.69 8.53
CA ASP A 443 13.78 13.94 8.11
C ASP A 443 13.66 13.83 6.58
N GLN A 444 13.54 12.61 6.04
CA GLN A 444 13.39 12.34 4.62
C GLN A 444 12.15 11.48 4.29
N VAL A 445 11.05 12.15 3.93
CA VAL A 445 9.81 11.50 3.48
C VAL A 445 9.64 11.72 1.97
N SER A 446 9.45 10.62 1.24
CA SER A 446 9.08 10.66 -0.19
C SER A 446 7.57 10.69 -0.37
N PHE A 447 7.09 11.44 -1.36
CA PHE A 447 5.69 11.54 -1.77
C PHE A 447 5.54 11.44 -3.29
N ARG A 448 4.38 10.98 -3.77
CA ARG A 448 3.98 11.09 -5.18
C ARG A 448 2.47 10.95 -5.35
N ASP A 449 2.01 11.10 -6.59
CA ASP A 449 0.66 10.70 -7.03
C ASP A 449 -0.45 11.28 -6.14
N VAL A 450 -0.36 12.60 -5.93
CA VAL A 450 -1.35 13.34 -5.15
C VAL A 450 -2.53 13.61 -6.06
N ARG A 451 -3.64 12.92 -5.80
CA ARG A 451 -4.85 12.89 -6.62
C ARG A 451 -6.09 13.19 -5.77
N ILE A 452 -7.02 13.97 -6.29
CA ILE A 452 -8.21 14.43 -5.57
C ILE A 452 -9.49 14.07 -6.30
N ARG A 453 -10.53 13.76 -5.53
CA ARG A 453 -11.93 13.68 -5.97
C ARG A 453 -12.74 14.65 -5.13
N GLU A 454 -13.32 15.66 -5.78
CA GLU A 454 -14.31 16.55 -5.16
C GLU A 454 -15.58 15.73 -4.84
N LEU A 455 -16.18 15.99 -3.68
CA LEU A 455 -17.38 15.30 -3.23
C LEU A 455 -18.60 16.21 -3.37
N PRO A 456 -19.81 15.66 -3.59
CA PRO A 456 -21.03 16.45 -3.51
C PRO A 456 -21.11 17.13 -2.15
N GLY A 457 -21.16 18.46 -2.16
CA GLY A 457 -21.36 19.22 -0.93
C GLY A 457 -22.66 18.79 -0.26
N GLN A 458 -22.59 18.47 1.03
CA GLN A 458 -23.80 18.43 1.87
C GLN A 458 -24.46 19.81 1.75
N GLY A 459 -25.70 19.86 1.27
CA GLY A 459 -26.45 21.12 1.19
C GLY A 459 -26.56 21.76 2.58
N GLN A 460 -26.49 23.10 2.62
CA GLN A 460 -26.63 23.89 3.85
C GLN A 460 -28.06 23.82 4.41
#